data_AF-A0A969NAT3-F1
#
_entry.id   AF-A0A969NAT3-F1
#
_cell.length_a   1.000
_cell.length_b   1.000
_cell.length_c   1.000
_cell.angle_alpha   90.00
_cell.angle_beta   90.00
_cell.angle_gamma   90.00
#
_symmetry.space_group_name_H-M   'P 1'
#
loop_
_entity.id
_entity.type
_entity.pdbx_description
1 polymer ?
#
loop_
_entity_poly.entity_id
_entity_poly.type
_entity_poly.pdbx_seq_one_letter_code
_entity_poly.pdbx_strand_id
1 'polypeptide(L)'
;MKYRLYLVLFLVYLFGGCYDSTNVPVAKNGVIDLRNWNFEHNKNIELNGEWEFYWNQLLNPKDFNSGSTISQETDYVIIPDIWTTREANAKPSKGYATYRLNVLLKNDELLYGIKLIDCGTAFELFVNDSLVAQNGMVSKNAVFSSRHNTFLLLNRFIRQRIQENIFR
;
A
#
# COMPACT_ATOMS: atom_id res chain seq x y z
N MET A 1 -43.08 22.36 33.57
CA MET A 1 -42.43 21.12 33.10
C MET A 1 -42.37 21.02 31.57
N LYS A 2 -43.43 21.37 30.83
CA LYS A 2 -43.48 21.26 29.35
C LYS A 2 -42.33 21.98 28.61
N TYR A 3 -41.95 23.19 29.01
CA TYR A 3 -40.88 23.95 28.35
C TYR A 3 -39.47 23.36 28.50
N ARG A 4 -39.22 22.59 29.57
CA ARG A 4 -37.92 21.90 29.76
C ARG A 4 -37.73 20.77 28.74
N LEU A 5 -38.81 20.10 28.34
CA LEU A 5 -38.78 19.04 27.33
C LEU A 5 -38.47 19.61 25.93
N TYR A 6 -39.11 20.74 25.58
CA TYR A 6 -38.84 21.43 24.30
C TYR A 6 -37.42 21.97 24.21
N LEU A 7 -36.86 22.46 25.33
CA LEU A 7 -35.49 22.97 25.38
C LEU A 7 -34.45 21.84 25.20
N VAL A 8 -34.71 20.65 25.75
CA VAL A 8 -33.86 19.47 25.55
C VAL A 8 -33.94 18.98 24.09
N LEU A 9 -35.13 18.92 23.50
CA LEU A 9 -35.30 18.53 22.09
C LEU A 9 -34.64 19.52 21.12
N PHE A 10 -34.70 20.82 21.42
CA PHE A 10 -34.02 21.86 20.64
C PHE A 10 -32.49 21.74 20.74
N LEU A 11 -31.95 21.45 21.93
CA LEU A 11 -30.51 21.22 22.10
C LEU A 11 -30.05 19.96 21.35
N VAL A 12 -30.79 18.85 21.40
CA VAL A 12 -30.45 17.63 20.64
C VAL A 12 -30.46 17.88 19.13
N TYR A 13 -31.37 18.72 18.63
CA TYR A 13 -31.40 19.11 17.21
C TYR A 13 -30.18 19.96 16.81
N LEU A 14 -29.70 20.83 17.70
CA LEU A 14 -28.49 21.63 17.46
C LEU A 14 -27.19 20.83 17.54
N PHE A 15 -27.18 19.72 18.31
CA PHE A 15 -26.01 18.85 18.47
C PHE A 15 -26.02 17.60 17.57
N GLY A 16 -27.05 17.40 16.75
CA GLY A 16 -27.12 16.36 15.71
C GLY A 16 -26.23 16.67 14.49
N GLY A 17 -25.09 17.32 14.69
CA GLY A 17 -24.11 17.59 13.66
C GLY A 17 -23.60 16.27 13.08
N CYS A 18 -23.64 16.17 11.74
CA CYS A 18 -23.15 15.04 10.99
C CYS A 18 -21.67 14.80 11.36
N TYR A 19 -21.38 13.66 11.98
CA TYR A 19 -20.01 13.18 12.12
C TYR A 19 -19.59 12.74 10.72
N ASP A 20 -18.88 13.61 10.00
CA ASP A 20 -18.23 13.22 8.74
C ASP A 20 -17.06 12.32 9.10
N SER A 21 -17.36 11.05 9.36
CA SER A 21 -16.35 10.00 9.34
C SER A 21 -15.91 9.89 7.89
N THR A 22 -14.93 10.70 7.49
CA THR A 22 -14.17 10.45 6.27
C THR A 22 -13.59 9.06 6.43
N ASN A 23 -14.26 8.09 5.81
CA ASN A 23 -13.91 6.69 5.98
C ASN A 23 -12.66 6.46 5.15
N VAL A 24 -11.49 6.70 5.76
CA VAL A 24 -10.19 6.61 5.09
C VAL A 24 -10.04 5.18 4.56
N PRO A 25 -9.88 4.98 3.24
CA PRO A 25 -9.69 3.65 2.68
C PRO A 25 -8.49 2.93 3.32
N VAL A 26 -8.68 1.65 3.61
CA VAL A 26 -7.62 0.74 4.12
C VAL A 26 -7.55 -0.46 3.18
N ALA A 27 -6.35 -0.91 2.87
CA ALA A 27 -6.13 -2.08 2.04
C ALA A 27 -6.69 -3.34 2.71
N LYS A 28 -7.40 -4.15 1.94
CA LYS A 28 -7.95 -5.44 2.35
C LYS A 28 -7.71 -6.46 1.26
N ASN A 29 -7.24 -7.65 1.62
CA ASN A 29 -6.90 -8.72 0.67
C ASN A 29 -6.05 -8.23 -0.52
N GLY A 30 -5.06 -7.36 -0.29
CA GLY A 30 -4.18 -6.86 -1.34
C GLY A 30 -4.81 -5.84 -2.28
N VAL A 31 -5.95 -5.24 -1.92
CA VAL A 31 -6.62 -4.22 -2.72
C VAL A 31 -6.96 -3.01 -1.87
N ILE A 32 -6.69 -1.81 -2.39
CA ILE A 32 -7.21 -0.55 -1.84
C ILE A 32 -8.00 0.19 -2.93
N ASP A 33 -9.22 0.62 -2.61
CA ASP A 33 -10.07 1.35 -3.53
C ASP A 33 -10.06 2.86 -3.24
N LEU A 34 -9.39 3.60 -4.12
CA LEU A 34 -9.20 5.04 -4.05
C LEU A 34 -10.00 5.78 -5.14
N ARG A 35 -10.90 5.09 -5.87
CA ARG A 35 -11.71 5.72 -6.95
C ARG A 35 -12.58 6.88 -6.47
N ASN A 36 -12.95 6.87 -5.20
CA ASN A 36 -13.75 7.91 -4.54
C ASN A 36 -12.89 8.84 -3.66
N TRP A 37 -11.57 8.65 -3.62
CA TRP A 37 -10.68 9.51 -2.85
C TRP A 37 -10.42 10.81 -3.61
N ASN A 38 -10.65 11.95 -2.94
CA ASN A 38 -10.42 13.27 -3.53
C ASN A 38 -8.98 13.73 -3.22
N PHE A 39 -8.04 13.48 -4.13
CA PHE A 39 -6.64 13.87 -3.98
C PHE A 39 -6.39 15.39 -4.02
N GLU A 40 -7.32 16.18 -4.57
CA GLU A 40 -7.20 17.64 -4.58
C GLU A 40 -7.46 18.25 -3.20
N HIS A 41 -8.42 17.68 -2.46
CA HIS A 41 -8.75 18.11 -1.10
C HIS A 41 -7.93 17.36 -0.04
N ASN A 42 -7.80 16.05 -0.19
CA ASN A 42 -7.12 15.16 0.73
C ASN A 42 -5.76 14.77 0.12
N LYS A 43 -4.82 15.70 0.18
CA LYS A 43 -3.51 15.72 -0.53
C LYS A 43 -2.76 14.39 -0.60
N ASN A 44 -2.85 13.54 0.42
CA ASN A 44 -2.21 12.24 0.47
C ASN A 44 -3.08 11.21 1.21
N ILE A 45 -2.76 9.94 1.02
CA ILE A 45 -3.34 8.83 1.76
C ILE A 45 -2.27 7.77 2.00
N GLU A 46 -2.31 7.18 3.19
CA GLU A 46 -1.46 6.05 3.54
C GLU A 46 -2.01 4.77 2.89
N LEU A 47 -1.14 3.98 2.28
CA LEU A 47 -1.51 2.70 1.68
C LEU A 47 -1.53 1.57 2.74
N ASN A 48 -2.02 1.86 3.95
CA ASN A 48 -2.00 0.91 5.07
C ASN A 48 -3.01 -0.22 4.87
N GLY A 49 -2.77 -1.34 5.57
CA GLY A 49 -3.68 -2.48 5.61
C GLY A 49 -3.05 -3.75 5.05
N GLU A 50 -3.88 -4.67 4.57
CA GLU A 50 -3.47 -6.00 4.15
C GLU A 50 -2.89 -5.99 2.72
N TRP A 51 -1.59 -6.28 2.62
CA TRP A 51 -0.87 -6.45 1.37
C TRP A 51 -0.62 -7.93 1.12
N GLU A 52 -0.59 -8.34 -0.15
CA GLU A 52 -0.09 -9.67 -0.51
C GLU A 52 1.41 -9.76 -0.18
N PHE A 53 1.83 -10.88 0.40
CA PHE A 53 3.19 -11.14 0.81
C PHE A 53 3.66 -12.51 0.33
N TYR A 54 4.76 -12.52 -0.40
CA TYR A 54 5.38 -13.71 -0.98
C TYR A 54 6.80 -13.86 -0.43
N TRP A 55 6.95 -14.74 0.56
CA TRP A 55 8.24 -15.00 1.19
C TRP A 55 9.16 -15.82 0.27
N ASN A 56 10.46 -15.49 0.23
CA ASN A 56 11.46 -16.14 -0.60
C ASN A 56 11.09 -16.21 -2.10
N GLN A 57 10.34 -15.22 -2.57
CA GLN A 57 10.00 -15.08 -3.97
C GLN A 57 10.30 -13.65 -4.44
N LEU A 58 11.02 -13.54 -5.56
CA LEU A 58 11.25 -12.28 -6.27
C LEU A 58 10.38 -12.31 -7.52
N LEU A 59 9.22 -11.67 -7.44
CA LEU A 59 8.22 -11.67 -8.49
C LEU A 59 8.20 -10.31 -9.18
N ASN A 60 8.32 -10.34 -10.49
CA ASN A 60 8.11 -9.20 -11.37
C ASN A 60 6.64 -9.11 -11.81
N PRO A 61 6.18 -7.94 -12.28
CA PRO A 61 4.81 -7.76 -12.78
C PRO A 61 4.37 -8.81 -13.80
N LYS A 62 5.28 -9.24 -14.68
CA LYS A 62 5.04 -10.26 -15.71
C LYS A 62 4.76 -11.65 -15.14
N ASP A 63 5.25 -11.96 -13.94
CA ASP A 63 5.05 -13.26 -13.29
C ASP A 63 3.58 -13.45 -12.88
N PHE A 64 2.87 -12.35 -12.60
CA PHE A 64 1.43 -12.35 -12.29
C PHE A 64 0.52 -12.49 -13.51
N ASN A 65 1.02 -12.19 -14.71
CA ASN A 65 0.24 -12.22 -15.95
C ASN A 65 0.40 -13.52 -16.76
N SER A 66 1.48 -14.26 -16.52
CA SER A 66 1.97 -15.31 -17.42
C SER A 66 1.39 -16.71 -17.15
N GLY A 67 0.43 -16.86 -16.23
CA GLY A 67 -0.05 -18.18 -15.80
C GLY A 67 1.05 -19.02 -15.13
N SER A 68 2.20 -18.39 -14.82
CA SER A 68 3.27 -18.96 -14.02
C SER A 68 2.69 -19.43 -12.69
N THR A 69 3.04 -20.64 -12.27
CA THR A 69 2.70 -21.14 -10.94
C THR A 69 3.49 -20.32 -9.92
N ILE A 70 2.97 -19.15 -9.56
CA ILE A 70 3.36 -18.46 -8.33
C ILE A 70 3.11 -19.49 -7.22
N SER A 71 4.18 -19.95 -6.56
CA SER A 71 4.02 -20.94 -5.51
C SER A 71 3.06 -20.39 -4.47
N GLN A 72 2.03 -21.18 -4.18
CA GLN A 72 0.74 -20.83 -3.60
C GLN A 72 0.77 -20.23 -2.18
N GLU A 73 1.96 -19.96 -1.64
CA GLU A 73 2.18 -19.35 -0.32
C GLU A 73 2.04 -17.83 -0.42
N THR A 74 0.82 -17.35 -0.68
CA THR A 74 0.43 -15.94 -0.49
C THR A 74 -0.10 -15.77 0.92
N ASP A 75 0.61 -15.01 1.75
CA ASP A 75 0.07 -14.50 3.00
C ASP A 75 -0.45 -13.06 2.80
N TYR A 76 -1.37 -12.63 3.65
CA TYR A 76 -1.71 -11.21 3.79
C TYR A 76 -1.09 -10.64 5.05
N VAL A 77 -0.50 -9.45 4.92
CA VAL A 77 0.27 -8.83 6.01
C VAL A 77 -0.13 -7.38 6.17
N ILE A 78 -0.27 -6.93 7.41
CA ILE A 78 -0.73 -5.58 7.73
C ILE A 78 0.46 -4.64 7.69
N ILE A 79 0.56 -3.81 6.65
CA ILE A 79 1.60 -2.77 6.48
C ILE A 79 1.17 -1.46 7.18
N PRO A 80 2.11 -0.74 7.83
CA PRO A 80 3.56 -1.02 7.96
C PRO A 80 3.87 -2.20 8.89
N ASP A 81 4.91 -2.98 8.54
CA ASP A 81 5.25 -4.22 9.24
C ASP A 81 6.74 -4.53 9.19
N ILE A 82 7.22 -5.29 10.18
CA ILE A 82 8.55 -5.90 10.20
C ILE A 82 8.37 -7.42 10.23
N TRP A 83 8.73 -8.08 9.12
CA TRP A 83 8.46 -9.52 8.97
C TRP A 83 9.11 -10.41 10.04
N THR A 84 10.15 -9.93 10.72
CA THR A 84 10.87 -10.67 11.77
C THR A 84 10.18 -10.67 13.12
N THR A 85 9.25 -9.74 13.35
CA THR A 85 8.58 -9.55 14.66
C THR A 85 7.14 -10.01 14.68
N ARG A 86 6.67 -10.72 13.64
CA ARG A 86 5.31 -11.24 13.55
C ARG A 86 5.11 -12.40 14.53
N GLU A 87 4.14 -12.32 15.42
CA GLU A 87 3.94 -13.35 16.46
C GLU A 87 3.74 -14.76 15.88
N ALA A 88 2.75 -14.94 15.00
CA ALA A 88 2.39 -16.26 14.47
C ALA A 88 3.21 -16.69 13.25
N ASN A 89 3.79 -15.73 12.50
CA ASN A 89 4.38 -15.94 11.18
C ASN A 89 5.69 -15.19 10.96
N ALA A 90 6.49 -15.00 12.03
CA ALA A 90 7.82 -14.39 11.92
C ALA A 90 8.66 -15.13 10.87
N LYS A 91 9.23 -14.35 9.94
CA LYS A 91 10.19 -14.85 8.96
C LYS A 91 11.62 -14.50 9.43
N PRO A 92 12.64 -15.29 9.03
CA PRO A 92 14.02 -14.99 9.38
C PRO A 92 14.47 -13.57 9.00
N SER A 93 15.42 -13.02 9.75
CA SER A 93 16.00 -11.69 9.48
C SER A 93 16.83 -11.62 8.20
N LYS A 94 17.16 -12.76 7.60
CA LYS A 94 17.76 -12.84 6.28
C LYS A 94 16.77 -13.49 5.33
N GLY A 95 16.55 -12.83 4.22
CA GLY A 95 15.67 -13.32 3.17
C GLY A 95 15.27 -12.20 2.25
N TYR A 96 14.34 -12.52 1.37
CA TYR A 96 13.76 -11.59 0.41
C TYR A 96 12.28 -11.89 0.29
N ALA A 97 11.51 -10.87 -0.04
CA ALA A 97 10.08 -11.03 -0.22
C ALA A 97 9.54 -10.08 -1.28
N THR A 98 8.43 -10.49 -1.87
CA THR A 98 7.60 -9.62 -2.70
C THR A 98 6.36 -9.19 -1.95
N TYR A 99 6.09 -7.89 -1.95
CA TYR A 99 4.87 -7.27 -1.46
C TYR A 99 4.08 -6.74 -2.64
N ARG A 100 2.77 -6.96 -2.64
CA ARG A 100 1.91 -6.50 -3.73
C ARG A 100 0.61 -5.90 -3.20
N LEU A 101 0.24 -4.76 -3.80
CA LEU A 101 -1.00 -4.06 -3.56
C LEU A 101 -1.59 -3.59 -4.88
N ASN A 102 -2.87 -3.88 -5.11
CA ASN A 102 -3.61 -3.35 -6.24
C ASN A 102 -4.33 -2.06 -5.80
N VAL A 103 -3.97 -0.94 -6.43
CA VAL A 103 -4.54 0.37 -6.11
C VAL A 103 -5.55 0.73 -7.19
N LEU A 104 -6.82 0.84 -6.82
CA LEU A 104 -7.88 1.25 -7.74
C LEU A 104 -8.01 2.76 -7.71
N LEU A 105 -7.52 3.44 -8.75
CA LEU A 105 -7.66 4.88 -8.91
C LEU A 105 -8.82 5.21 -9.84
N LYS A 106 -9.34 6.44 -9.71
CA LYS A 106 -10.25 7.01 -10.70
C LYS A 106 -9.48 7.16 -12.02
N ASN A 107 -10.17 6.98 -13.14
CA ASN A 107 -9.58 7.23 -14.46
C ASN A 107 -9.59 8.74 -14.73
N ASP A 108 -8.65 9.46 -14.13
CA ASP A 108 -8.41 10.89 -14.34
C ASP A 108 -6.98 11.13 -14.85
N GLU A 109 -6.68 12.39 -15.21
CA GLU A 109 -5.36 12.79 -15.72
C GLU A 109 -4.41 13.26 -14.60
N LEU A 110 -4.69 12.92 -13.34
CA LEU A 110 -3.85 13.34 -12.21
C LEU A 110 -2.49 12.63 -12.24
N LEU A 111 -1.44 13.39 -11.92
CA LEU A 111 -0.11 12.84 -11.68
C LEU A 111 -0.02 12.39 -10.23
N TYR A 112 0.16 11.09 -10.02
CA TYR A 112 0.32 10.50 -8.70
C TYR A 112 1.81 10.34 -8.34
N GLY A 113 2.12 10.57 -7.06
CA GLY A 113 3.43 10.31 -6.49
C GLY A 113 3.34 9.25 -5.40
N ILE A 114 4.36 8.40 -5.30
CA ILE A 114 4.51 7.43 -4.21
C ILE A 114 5.65 7.89 -3.32
N LYS A 115 5.37 8.04 -2.02
CA LYS A 115 6.39 8.33 -1.02
C LYS A 115 6.73 7.05 -0.25
N LEU A 116 8.00 6.65 -0.30
CA LEU A 116 8.53 5.56 0.52
C LEU A 116 9.16 6.18 1.79
N ILE A 117 8.71 5.75 2.96
CA ILE A 117 9.12 6.37 4.24
C ILE A 117 10.18 5.52 4.95
N ASP A 118 10.13 4.19 4.84
CA ASP A 118 11.18 3.29 5.31
C ASP A 118 11.06 1.95 4.58
N CYS A 119 12.02 1.67 3.70
CA CYS A 119 12.12 0.39 3.01
C CYS A 119 13.50 -0.16 3.33
N GLY A 120 13.56 -1.43 3.73
CA GLY A 120 14.78 -2.07 4.18
C GLY A 120 15.93 -2.02 3.15
N THR A 121 17.07 -2.57 3.54
CA THR A 121 18.41 -2.33 2.97
C THR A 121 18.58 -2.36 1.45
N ALA A 122 17.71 -3.05 0.70
CA ALA A 122 17.56 -2.89 -0.75
C ALA A 122 16.10 -3.15 -1.19
N PHE A 123 15.68 -2.51 -2.27
CA PHE A 123 14.34 -2.70 -2.83
C PHE A 123 14.28 -2.40 -4.33
N GLU A 124 13.27 -2.97 -4.98
CA GLU A 124 12.80 -2.57 -6.30
C GLU A 124 11.28 -2.27 -6.20
N LEU A 125 10.87 -1.10 -6.68
CA LEU A 125 9.47 -0.67 -6.73
C LEU A 125 9.01 -0.67 -8.18
N PHE A 126 8.01 -1.49 -8.45
CA PHE A 126 7.30 -1.54 -9.72
C PHE A 126 5.93 -0.90 -9.59
N VAL A 127 5.60 -0.06 -10.56
CA VAL A 127 4.23 0.43 -10.77
C VAL A 127 3.78 -0.07 -12.12
N ASN A 128 2.70 -0.86 -12.13
CA ASN A 128 2.32 -1.68 -13.27
C ASN A 128 3.51 -2.57 -13.68
N ASP A 129 3.97 -2.40 -14.91
CA ASP A 129 5.07 -3.17 -15.50
C ASP A 129 6.40 -2.40 -15.52
N SER A 130 6.47 -1.23 -14.89
CA SER A 130 7.63 -0.34 -14.94
C SER A 130 8.35 -0.28 -13.59
N LEU A 131 9.67 -0.47 -13.59
CA LEU A 131 10.53 -0.17 -12.45
C LEU A 131 10.59 1.35 -12.28
N VAL A 132 10.12 1.87 -11.14
CA VAL A 132 10.03 3.33 -10.90
C VAL A 132 10.97 3.82 -9.80
N ALA A 133 11.44 2.93 -8.92
CA ALA A 133 12.48 3.24 -7.95
C ALA A 133 13.23 1.97 -7.55
N GLN A 134 14.49 2.12 -7.17
CA GLN A 134 15.29 1.04 -6.59
C GLN A 134 16.29 1.61 -5.59
N ASN A 135 16.69 0.80 -4.62
CA ASN A 135 17.82 1.07 -3.75
C ASN A 135 18.59 -0.23 -3.51
N GLY A 136 19.92 -0.18 -3.56
CA GLY A 136 20.76 -1.38 -3.48
C GLY A 136 20.60 -2.33 -4.67
N MET A 137 21.07 -3.57 -4.50
CA MET A 137 20.88 -4.64 -5.49
C MET A 137 20.14 -5.79 -4.84
N VAL A 138 18.95 -6.11 -5.34
CA VAL A 138 18.25 -7.27 -4.87
C VAL A 138 18.83 -8.53 -5.54
N SER A 139 19.25 -9.50 -4.73
CA SER A 139 19.77 -10.77 -5.23
C SER A 139 19.29 -11.95 -4.38
N LYS A 140 19.14 -13.10 -5.04
CA LYS A 140 18.97 -14.40 -4.38
C LYS A 140 20.26 -14.86 -3.67
N ASN A 141 21.40 -14.25 -3.97
CA ASN A 141 22.69 -14.61 -3.39
C ASN A 141 22.95 -13.82 -2.10
N ALA A 142 23.20 -14.55 -1.00
CA ALA A 142 23.46 -14.01 0.34
C ALA A 142 24.66 -13.05 0.43
N VAL A 143 25.54 -13.02 -0.57
CA VAL A 143 26.74 -12.16 -0.63
C VAL A 143 26.39 -10.70 -0.95
N PHE A 144 25.29 -10.46 -1.67
CA PHE A 144 24.83 -9.11 -2.04
C PHE A 144 23.53 -8.71 -1.34
N SER A 145 22.86 -9.66 -0.67
CA SER A 145 21.69 -9.41 0.16
C SER A 145 22.12 -8.84 1.52
N SER A 146 22.12 -7.52 1.62
CA SER A 146 21.96 -6.86 2.92
C SER A 146 20.55 -7.14 3.45
N ARG A 147 20.38 -6.92 4.77
CA ARG A 147 19.40 -7.53 5.69
C ARG A 147 17.91 -7.50 5.30
N HIS A 148 17.48 -6.77 4.28
CA HIS A 148 16.09 -6.68 3.84
C HIS A 148 16.03 -6.37 2.34
N ASN A 149 15.42 -7.26 1.57
CA ASN A 149 15.13 -7.09 0.15
C ASN A 149 13.61 -7.02 -0.02
N THR A 150 13.07 -5.84 -0.35
CA THR A 150 11.63 -5.60 -0.47
C THR A 150 11.27 -5.33 -1.93
N PHE A 151 10.35 -6.09 -2.51
CA PHE A 151 9.72 -5.72 -3.79
C PHE A 151 8.37 -5.10 -3.49
N LEU A 152 8.10 -3.95 -4.06
CA LEU A 152 6.79 -3.33 -3.97
C LEU A 152 6.19 -3.33 -5.37
N LEU A 153 5.02 -3.95 -5.52
CA LEU A 153 4.33 -4.04 -6.79
C LEU A 153 2.96 -3.36 -6.68
N LEU A 154 2.81 -2.25 -7.39
CA LEU A 154 1.60 -1.44 -7.41
C LEU A 154 0.98 -1.48 -8.81
N ASN A 155 -0.03 -2.31 -9.03
CA ASN A 155 -0.71 -2.40 -10.33
C ASN A 155 -1.95 -1.48 -10.39
N ARG A 156 -1.97 -0.49 -11.33
CA ARG A 156 -3.05 -0.24 -12.34
C ARG A 156 -2.71 0.88 -13.39
N PHE A 157 -3.21 0.71 -14.63
CA PHE A 157 -3.14 1.54 -15.86
C PHE A 157 -2.86 3.06 -15.66
N ILE A 158 -1.65 3.52 -16.01
CA ILE A 158 -1.32 4.93 -16.20
C ILE A 158 -0.66 5.08 -17.57
N ARG A 159 -1.14 6.01 -18.41
CA ARG A 159 -0.42 6.41 -19.63
C ARG A 159 0.89 7.08 -19.21
N GLN A 160 2.01 6.56 -19.71
CA GLN A 160 3.37 6.98 -19.43
C GLN A 160 3.55 8.51 -19.38
N ARG A 161 3.89 9.05 -18.20
CA ARG A 161 4.84 10.15 -18.07
C ARG A 161 5.44 10.18 -16.66
N ILE A 162 6.45 9.35 -16.42
CA ILE A 162 7.30 9.48 -15.23
C ILE A 162 8.43 10.43 -15.60
N GLN A 163 8.52 11.57 -14.91
CA GLN A 163 9.73 12.38 -14.89
C GLN A 163 10.57 11.91 -13.71
N GLU A 164 11.73 11.33 -14.03
CA GLU A 164 12.82 11.06 -13.10
C GLU A 164 13.26 12.40 -12.47
N ASN A 165 12.77 12.74 -11.28
CA ASN A 165 13.44 13.70 -10.38
C ASN A 165 12.68 13.84 -9.05
N ILE A 166 12.80 12.84 -8.17
CA ILE A 166 12.60 13.06 -6.73
C ILE A 166 13.61 12.20 -5.96
N PHE A 167 14.91 12.48 -6.15
CA PHE A 167 15.95 12.19 -5.14
C PHE A 167 17.07 13.22 -5.32
N ARG A 168 16.92 14.38 -4.68
CA ARG A 168 18.02 15.22 -4.21
C ARG A 168 17.71 15.65 -2.79
#